data_AF-A0A1V9V2V8-F1
#
_entry.id   AF-A0A1V9V2V8-F1
#
_cell.length_a   1.000
_cell.length_b   1.000
_cell.length_c   1.000
_cell.angle_alpha   90.00
_cell.angle_beta   90.00
_cell.angle_gamma   90.00
#
_symmetry.space_group_name_H-M   'P 1'
#
loop_
_entity.id
_entity.type
_entity.pdbx_description
1 polymer ?
#
loop_
_entity_poly.entity_id
_entity_poly.type
_entity_poly.pdbx_seq_one_letter_code
_entity_poly.pdbx_strand_id
1 'polypeptide(L)'
;MCVADLIDEEDTTFASRWMTLLSNGGGDYLAVDLNSLDDKNGVIWWHEEPLQPEVGVGVFEVMDTWMSIFLEDTQPRDNVIS
;
A
#
# COMPACT_ATOMS: atom_id res chain seq x y z
N MET A 1 1.21 -1.02 -10.88
CA MET A 1 -0.22 -1.22 -11.13
C MET A 1 -0.95 0.01 -10.63
N CYS A 2 -2.06 0.42 -11.25
CA CYS A 2 -2.86 1.54 -10.73
C CYS A 2 -3.91 0.99 -9.75
N VAL A 3 -4.20 1.71 -8.67
CA VAL A 3 -5.28 1.30 -7.75
C VAL A 3 -6.64 1.33 -8.44
N ALA A 4 -6.86 2.24 -9.40
CA ALA A 4 -8.09 2.29 -10.18
C ALA A 4 -8.40 0.99 -10.94
N ASP A 5 -7.37 0.18 -11.26
CA ASP A 5 -7.54 -1.11 -11.94
C ASP A 5 -8.00 -2.23 -10.97
N LEU A 6 -8.06 -1.96 -9.66
CA LEU A 6 -8.40 -2.90 -8.59
C LEU A 6 -9.81 -2.68 -8.02
N ILE A 7 -10.47 -1.60 -8.42
CA ILE A 7 -11.78 -1.18 -7.92
C ILE A 7 -12.83 -1.66 -8.93
N ASP A 8 -13.83 -2.41 -8.47
CA ASP A 8 -14.88 -2.99 -9.33
C ASP A 8 -15.99 -1.97 -9.67
N GLU A 9 -16.04 -0.85 -8.96
CA GLU A 9 -17.01 0.24 -9.15
C GLU A 9 -16.80 1.01 -10.47
N GLU A 10 -17.88 1.56 -11.03
CA GLU A 10 -17.82 2.25 -12.33
C GLU A 10 -17.02 3.58 -12.31
N ASP A 11 -16.95 4.27 -11.17
CA ASP A 11 -16.19 5.52 -11.03
C ASP A 11 -14.92 5.32 -10.21
N THR A 12 -13.81 5.08 -10.92
CA THR A 12 -12.47 4.91 -10.33
C THR A 12 -11.56 6.11 -10.59
N THR A 13 -12.13 7.21 -11.09
CA THR A 13 -11.34 8.37 -11.56
C THR A 13 -10.48 9.00 -10.46
N PHE A 14 -10.99 8.97 -9.21
CA PHE A 14 -10.27 9.46 -8.03
C PHE A 14 -8.95 8.71 -7.77
N ALA A 15 -8.89 7.41 -8.12
CA ALA A 15 -7.73 6.55 -7.90
C ALA A 15 -6.83 6.41 -9.14
N SER A 16 -7.17 7.06 -10.26
CA SER A 16 -6.50 6.91 -11.57
C SER A 16 -5.01 7.26 -11.59
N ARG A 17 -4.52 7.92 -10.54
CA ARG A 17 -3.13 8.35 -10.39
C ARG A 17 -2.47 7.82 -9.13
N TRP A 18 -3.10 6.83 -8.50
CA TRP A 18 -2.54 6.13 -7.36
C TRP A 18 -1.77 4.91 -7.82
N MET A 19 -0.45 4.99 -7.74
CA MET A 19 0.44 3.92 -8.16
C MET A 19 0.79 3.02 -6.98
N THR A 20 0.48 1.73 -7.09
CA THR A 20 0.79 0.73 -6.06
C THR A 20 2.30 0.59 -5.86
N LEU A 21 2.75 0.56 -4.61
CA LEU A 21 4.15 0.34 -4.21
C LEU A 21 4.34 -1.02 -3.53
N LEU A 22 3.47 -1.34 -2.57
CA LEU A 22 3.56 -2.56 -1.76
C LEU A 22 2.17 -3.15 -1.56
N SER A 23 2.06 -4.48 -1.66
CA SER A 23 0.87 -5.22 -1.25
C SER A 23 1.10 -5.82 0.13
N ASN A 24 0.06 -5.84 0.97
CA ASN A 24 0.10 -6.60 2.22
C ASN A 24 -0.16 -8.11 2.05
N GLY A 25 -0.38 -8.59 0.81
CA GLY A 25 -0.70 -9.99 0.52
C GLY A 25 -2.13 -10.42 0.89
N GLY A 26 -2.90 -9.57 1.58
CA GLY A 26 -4.32 -9.76 1.90
C GLY A 26 -5.28 -9.03 0.97
N GLY A 27 -4.76 -8.28 -0.01
CA GLY A 27 -5.56 -7.52 -0.98
C GLY A 27 -5.42 -6.01 -0.85
N ASP A 28 -4.84 -5.52 0.25
CA ASP A 28 -4.62 -4.09 0.46
C ASP A 28 -3.29 -3.64 -0.12
N TYR A 29 -3.22 -2.35 -0.46
CA TYR A 29 -2.06 -1.77 -1.11
C TYR A 29 -1.66 -0.45 -0.45
N LEU A 30 -0.36 -0.31 -0.21
CA LEU A 30 0.28 0.98 -0.09
C LEU A 30 0.58 1.51 -1.49
N ALA A 31 0.15 2.73 -1.77
CA ALA A 31 0.28 3.42 -3.03
C ALA A 31 0.79 4.85 -2.83
N VAL A 32 1.12 5.50 -3.95
CA VAL A 32 1.49 6.92 -4.00
C VAL A 32 0.55 7.66 -4.95
N ASP A 33 0.05 8.81 -4.52
CA ASP A 33 -0.71 9.72 -5.37
C ASP A 33 0.21 10.61 -6.20
N LEU A 34 0.25 10.35 -7.51
CA LEU A 34 1.05 11.09 -8.47
C LEU A 34 0.48 12.47 -8.84
N ASN A 35 -0.65 12.88 -8.28
CA ASN A 35 -1.15 14.26 -8.36
C ASN A 35 -0.70 15.12 -7.19
N SER A 36 -0.33 14.52 -6.05
CA SER A 36 0.08 15.27 -4.87
C SER A 36 1.53 15.74 -5.01
N LEU A 37 1.75 17.01 -4.70
CA LEU A 37 3.09 17.62 -4.59
C LEU A 37 3.57 17.68 -3.13
N ASP A 38 2.78 17.15 -2.19
CA ASP A 38 3.12 17.10 -0.78
C ASP A 38 4.04 15.90 -0.48
N ASP A 39 4.85 16.05 0.55
CA ASP A 39 5.75 15.04 1.11
C ASP A 39 4.96 13.84 1.66
N LYS A 40 3.68 14.05 1.96
CA LYS A 40 2.70 13.04 2.38
C LYS A 40 1.75 12.66 1.25
N ASN A 41 2.30 12.17 0.15
CA ASN A 41 1.52 11.69 -1.00
C ASN A 41 1.16 10.20 -0.93
N GLY A 42 1.37 9.55 0.22
CA GLY A 42 1.02 8.15 0.39
C GLY A 42 -0.49 7.94 0.50
N VAL A 43 -0.92 6.78 0.03
CA VAL A 43 -2.30 6.28 0.14
C VAL A 43 -2.26 4.84 0.62
N ILE A 44 -3.05 4.48 1.62
CA ILE A 44 -3.39 3.10 1.92
C ILE A 44 -4.77 2.84 1.34
N TRP A 45 -4.84 1.93 0.37
CA TRP A 45 -6.08 1.49 -0.23
C TRP A 45 -6.49 0.13 0.35
N TRP A 46 -7.71 0.09 0.86
CA TRP A 46 -8.30 -1.07 1.53
C TRP A 46 -9.23 -1.81 0.58
N HIS A 47 -9.02 -3.10 0.38
CA HIS A 47 -9.86 -3.94 -0.47
C HIS A 47 -11.31 -3.99 0.05
N GLU A 48 -11.49 -4.06 1.37
CA GLU A 48 -12.82 -4.17 2.00
C GLU A 48 -13.59 -2.84 2.01
N GLU A 49 -12.89 -1.71 1.88
CA GLU A 49 -13.47 -0.36 1.88
C GLU A 49 -12.84 0.51 0.78
N PRO A 50 -13.01 0.15 -0.51
CA PRO A 50 -12.24 0.70 -1.63
C PRO A 50 -12.50 2.20 -1.89
N LEU A 51 -13.64 2.71 -1.40
CA LEU A 51 -14.05 4.12 -1.49
C LEU A 51 -13.64 4.97 -0.28
N GLN A 52 -13.06 4.34 0.76
CA GLN A 52 -12.62 5.02 1.98
C GLN A 52 -11.12 4.76 2.28
N PRO A 53 -10.22 5.11 1.36
CA PRO A 53 -8.78 4.95 1.57
C PRO A 53 -8.24 5.94 2.60
N GLU A 54 -7.12 5.60 3.23
CA GLU A 54 -6.34 6.53 4.03
C GLU A 54 -5.37 7.30 3.15
N VAL A 55 -5.63 8.58 2.94
CA VAL A 55 -4.78 9.48 2.14
C VAL A 55 -3.91 10.37 3.04
N GLY A 56 -2.80 10.86 2.51
CA GLY A 56 -1.93 11.77 3.26
C GLY A 56 -1.00 11.07 4.23
N VAL A 57 -0.69 9.78 4.00
CA VAL A 57 0.18 8.99 4.87
C VAL A 57 1.65 9.09 4.43
N GLY A 58 2.57 8.89 5.37
CA GLY A 58 4.00 8.80 5.08
C GLY A 58 4.34 7.43 4.49
N VAL A 59 4.66 7.37 3.19
CA VAL A 59 4.96 6.10 2.48
C VAL A 59 6.03 5.27 3.20
N PHE A 60 7.13 5.89 3.62
CA PHE A 60 8.23 5.18 4.28
C PHE A 60 7.87 4.69 5.68
N GLU A 61 7.08 5.45 6.45
CA GLU A 61 6.64 5.06 7.79
C GLU A 61 5.69 3.86 7.74
N VAL A 62 4.75 3.88 6.79
CA VAL A 62 3.82 2.76 6.56
C VAL A 62 4.58 1.53 6.07
N MET A 63 5.51 1.70 5.13
CA MET A 63 6.32 0.60 4.62
C MET A 63 7.18 -0.04 5.72
N ASP A 64 7.83 0.76 6.56
CA ASP A 64 8.62 0.27 7.70
C ASP A 64 7.76 -0.52 8.69
N THR A 65 6.56 -0.02 8.98
CA THR A 65 5.57 -0.69 9.85
C THR A 65 5.15 -2.04 9.27
N TRP A 66 4.73 -2.07 8.00
CA TRP A 66 4.27 -3.30 7.36
C TRP A 66 5.40 -4.33 7.24
N MET A 67 6.60 -3.90 6.83
CA MET A 67 7.76 -4.78 6.75
C MET A 67 8.15 -5.35 8.12
N SER A 68 8.05 -4.56 9.19
CA SER A 68 8.30 -5.04 10.55
C SER A 68 7.31 -6.15 10.95
N ILE A 69 6.02 -6.00 10.62
CA ILE A 69 5.01 -7.03 10.86
C ILE A 69 5.30 -8.29 10.03
N PHE A 70 5.60 -8.15 8.74
CA PHE A 70 5.90 -9.30 7.88
C PHE A 70 7.15 -10.08 8.31
N LEU A 71 8.14 -9.38 8.86
CA LEU A 71 9.41 -9.98 9.23
C LEU A 71 9.44 -10.49 10.68
N GLU A 72 8.43 -10.20 11.51
CA GLU A 72 8.41 -10.53 12.94
C GLU A 72 8.66 -12.03 13.21
N ASP A 73 8.04 -12.90 12.41
CA ASP A 73 8.19 -14.36 12.52
C ASP A 73 9.25 -14.95 11.58
N THR A 74 9.99 -14.10 10.87
CA THR A 74 11.03 -14.56 9.94
C THR A 74 12.35 -14.76 10.66
N GLN A 75 13.04 -15.85 10.33
CA GLN A 75 14.39 -16.08 10.82
C GLN A 75 15.41 -15.74 9.74
N PRO A 76 16.56 -15.13 10.12
CA PRO A 76 17.70 -15.01 9.22
C PRO A 76 18.06 -16.38 8.64
N ARG A 77 18.41 -16.41 7.36
CA ARG A 77 18.77 -17.64 6.64
C ARG A 77 19.79 -18.48 7.41
N ASP A 78 20.78 -17.82 8.02
CA ASP A 78 21.86 -18.47 8.76
C ASP A 78 21.38 -19.30 9.96
N ASN A 79 20.19 -19.02 10.50
CA ASN A 79 19.57 -19.77 11.60
C ASN A 79 18.79 -21.01 11.14
N VAL A 80 18.55 -21.17 9.83
CA VAL A 80 17.71 -22.25 9.26
C VAL A 80 18.55 -23.37 8.62
N ILE A 81 19.77 -23.07 8.16
CA ILE A 81 20.66 -24.02 7.46
C ILE A 81 21.76 -24.63 8.35
N SER A 82 21.66 -24.45 9.68
CA SER A 82 22.60 -25.03 10.67
C SER A 82 22.27 -26.47 11.04
#